data_AF-A0A2P6V351-F1
#
_entry.id   AF-A0A2P6V351-F1
#
_cell.length_a   1.000
_cell.length_b   1.000
_cell.length_c   1.000
_cell.angle_alpha   90.00
_cell.angle_beta   90.00
_cell.angle_gamma   90.00
#
_symmetry.space_group_name_H-M   'P 1'
#
loop_
_entity.id
_entity.type
_entity.pdbx_description
1 polymer ?
#
loop_
_entity_poly.entity_id
_entity_poly.type
_entity_poly.pdbx_seq_one_letter_code
_entity_poly.pdbx_strand_id
1 'polypeptide(L)'
;MVDAVKGKFTKSAPGNRVVVFLAVTGALVLSALPLMNKKVYDTEQKMAELRDTRFDPQEAKLEARSQRLSNKRRPTTYWVNPSHLRCMRPASARIVVAYRTELYRAAITHNVEFGCCCLEVGSHTGTTTALLHRRSGGRAVGVDNVELMVQGARQRFPGVRFELADGAGLATLRALSPNNPGFASGSGTSGSPHTPPASGSSSSGVRASSSCEAGSELAAAAGGSSRSSSGSSGSSSAATGDQGLYDVICVDLSGKAPLRVVVPLLEAHMREWPAAQLIVKNEALFCAVEAWQQQRHGGGSGGSAGGQDAPEEQQQGQQQQAAAEGAATQERRQHHQQQQPEQDAALLAQLLAGWRLDGGGGSSSPTDPAAARQLAAVLRECELFRSEGFLSQTDKPLNKAKDRRCRYCGQGGIGKWKEHNRQCAAKQAAKAAKKEAKAAVAAAEAVGG
;
A
#
# COMPACT_ATOMS: atom_id res chain seq x y z
N MET A 1 28.80 -6.15 36.98
CA MET A 1 27.71 -7.13 37.23
C MET A 1 28.21 -8.59 37.28
N VAL A 2 29.53 -8.83 37.38
CA VAL A 2 30.13 -10.19 37.40
C VAL A 2 30.67 -10.59 38.79
N ASP A 3 30.71 -9.67 39.77
CA ASP A 3 31.32 -9.95 41.08
C ASP A 3 30.36 -10.50 42.16
N ALA A 4 29.11 -10.81 41.82
CA ALA A 4 28.09 -11.19 42.80
C ALA A 4 27.90 -12.71 43.04
N VAL A 5 28.69 -13.60 42.42
CA VAL A 5 28.47 -15.05 42.55
C VAL A 5 29.74 -15.78 43.04
N LYS A 6 30.17 -15.46 44.26
CA LYS A 6 31.16 -16.26 45.03
C LYS A 6 30.56 -16.83 46.32
N GLY A 7 29.28 -17.20 46.30
CA GLY A 7 28.68 -17.99 47.37
C GLY A 7 29.07 -19.47 47.25
N LYS A 8 29.78 -20.01 48.24
CA LYS A 8 30.07 -21.44 48.35
C LYS A 8 28.74 -22.22 48.37
N PHE A 9 28.45 -22.97 47.31
CA PHE A 9 27.31 -23.90 47.25
C PHE A 9 27.54 -25.05 48.24
N THR A 10 27.10 -24.87 49.49
CA THR A 10 26.96 -25.98 50.44
C THR A 10 25.87 -26.92 49.94
N LYS A 11 26.14 -28.23 49.98
CA LYS A 11 25.28 -29.36 49.55
C LYS A 11 23.78 -29.08 49.71
N SER A 12 23.14 -28.52 48.68
CA SER A 12 21.71 -28.19 48.73
C SER A 12 20.88 -29.35 48.21
N ALA A 13 19.68 -29.49 48.79
CA ALA A 13 18.64 -30.43 48.38
C ALA A 13 18.42 -30.46 46.85
N PRO A 14 18.06 -31.62 46.27
CA PRO A 14 17.98 -31.84 44.83
C PRO A 14 17.05 -30.86 44.08
N GLY A 15 16.11 -30.20 44.76
CA GLY A 15 15.20 -29.20 44.16
C GLY A 15 15.87 -27.93 43.63
N ASN A 16 16.99 -27.48 44.22
CA ASN A 16 17.61 -26.21 43.83
C ASN A 16 18.31 -26.24 42.46
N ARG A 17 18.71 -27.42 41.98
CA ARG A 17 19.38 -27.55 40.67
C ARG A 17 18.42 -27.28 39.51
N VAL A 18 17.15 -27.67 39.66
CA VAL A 18 16.12 -27.46 38.63
C VAL A 18 15.79 -25.97 38.51
N VAL A 19 15.67 -25.25 39.63
CA VAL A 19 15.37 -23.81 39.64
C VAL A 19 16.49 -23.00 38.99
N VAL A 20 17.76 -23.31 39.30
CA VAL A 20 18.90 -22.62 38.68
C VAL A 20 18.98 -22.91 37.18
N PHE A 21 18.74 -24.15 36.75
CA PHE A 21 18.74 -24.52 35.33
C PHE A 21 17.64 -23.79 34.55
N LEU A 22 16.42 -23.71 35.11
CA LEU A 22 15.31 -22.98 34.48
C LEU A 22 15.59 -21.47 34.42
N ALA A 23 16.18 -20.88 35.46
CA ALA A 23 16.53 -19.46 35.48
C ALA A 23 17.59 -19.11 34.42
N VAL A 24 18.65 -19.93 34.30
CA VAL A 24 19.70 -19.73 33.29
C VAL A 24 19.16 -19.94 31.88
N THR A 25 18.34 -20.97 31.67
CA THR A 25 17.71 -21.22 30.38
C THR A 25 16.77 -20.08 29.99
N GLY A 26 15.94 -19.60 30.91
CA GLY A 26 15.06 -18.44 30.70
C GLY A 26 15.84 -17.18 30.33
N ALA A 27 16.95 -16.90 31.02
CA ALA A 27 17.81 -15.76 30.70
C ALA A 27 18.48 -15.88 29.32
N LEU A 28 18.92 -17.08 28.93
CA LEU A 28 19.48 -17.34 27.60
C LEU A 28 18.44 -17.19 26.48
N VAL A 29 17.20 -17.67 26.69
CA VAL A 29 16.12 -17.50 25.72
C VAL A 29 15.73 -16.02 25.59
N LEU A 30 15.57 -15.30 26.71
CA LEU A 30 15.23 -13.88 26.71
C LEU A 30 16.31 -13.01 26.04
N SER A 31 17.58 -13.35 26.22
CA SER A 31 18.69 -12.64 25.56
C SER A 31 18.86 -13.00 24.07
N ALA A 32 18.36 -14.16 23.63
CA ALA A 32 18.37 -14.56 22.22
C ALA A 32 17.19 -14.00 21.40
N LEU A 33 16.06 -13.66 22.04
CA LEU A 33 14.87 -13.13 21.36
C LEU A 33 15.14 -11.90 20.46
N PRO A 34 15.91 -10.88 20.88
CA PRO A 34 16.24 -9.74 20.02
C PRO A 34 17.03 -10.15 18.76
N LEU A 35 17.93 -11.13 18.88
CA LEU A 35 18.76 -11.61 17.77
C LEU A 35 17.96 -12.44 16.77
N MET A 36 17.02 -13.26 17.26
CA MET A 36 16.12 -14.04 16.39
C MET A 36 15.15 -13.12 15.64
N ASN A 37 14.60 -12.10 16.31
CA ASN A 37 13.72 -11.12 15.66
C ASN A 37 14.46 -10.33 14.57
N LYS A 38 15.71 -9.90 14.81
CA LYS A 38 16.48 -9.17 13.80
C LYS A 38 16.57 -9.93 12.47
N LYS A 39 16.89 -11.22 12.48
CA LYS A 39 16.98 -12.03 11.25
C LYS A 39 15.64 -12.16 10.53
N VAL A 40 14.54 -12.28 11.28
CA VAL A 40 13.19 -12.34 10.70
C VAL A 40 12.86 -11.01 10.04
N TYR A 41 13.08 -9.88 10.73
CA TYR A 41 12.90 -8.54 10.18
C TYR A 41 13.76 -8.30 8.94
N ASP A 42 15.06 -8.61 8.98
CA ASP A 42 15.97 -8.47 7.84
C ASP A 42 15.49 -9.30 6.63
N THR A 43 14.95 -10.50 6.88
CA THR A 43 14.43 -11.39 5.83
C THR A 43 13.13 -10.86 5.23
N GLU A 44 12.21 -10.37 6.07
CA GLU A 44 10.96 -9.75 5.61
C GLU A 44 11.23 -8.47 4.83
N GLN A 45 12.15 -7.63 5.31
CA GLN A 45 12.58 -6.41 4.63
C GLN A 45 13.20 -6.74 3.26
N LYS A 46 14.10 -7.72 3.20
CA LYS A 46 14.67 -8.19 1.92
C LYS A 46 13.62 -8.76 0.96
N MET A 47 12.60 -9.46 1.49
CA MET A 47 11.49 -9.97 0.68
C MET A 47 10.56 -8.84 0.20
N ALA A 48 10.38 -7.78 0.98
CA ALA A 48 9.66 -6.58 0.58
C ALA A 48 10.43 -5.83 -0.52
N GLU A 49 11.74 -5.64 -0.36
CA GLU A 49 12.62 -5.06 -1.39
C GLU A 49 12.58 -5.87 -2.69
N LEU A 50 12.59 -7.20 -2.62
CA LEU A 50 12.50 -8.06 -3.81
C LEU A 50 11.13 -7.98 -4.52
N ARG A 51 10.04 -7.69 -3.78
CA ARG A 51 8.71 -7.46 -4.38
C ARG A 51 8.66 -6.10 -5.06
N ASP A 52 9.19 -5.07 -4.40
CA ASP A 52 9.24 -3.71 -4.94
C ASP A 52 10.16 -3.61 -6.16
N THR A 53 11.35 -4.21 -6.14
CA THR A 53 12.30 -4.23 -7.28
C THR A 53 11.81 -5.00 -8.50
N ARG A 54 10.81 -5.88 -8.36
CA ARG A 54 10.13 -6.50 -9.53
C ARG A 54 9.08 -5.60 -10.15
N PHE A 55 8.58 -4.60 -9.42
CA PHE A 55 7.60 -3.64 -9.92
C PHE A 55 8.28 -2.47 -10.66
N ASP A 56 9.46 -2.09 -10.18
CA ASP A 56 10.28 -1.00 -10.73
C ASP A 56 10.67 -1.11 -12.23
N PRO A 57 10.94 -2.28 -12.84
CA PRO A 57 11.38 -2.35 -14.24
C PRO A 57 10.28 -1.92 -15.22
N GLN A 58 9.01 -2.07 -14.86
CA GLN A 58 7.90 -1.56 -15.67
C GLN A 58 7.69 -0.06 -15.44
N GLU A 59 7.82 0.38 -14.20
CA GLU A 59 7.68 1.79 -13.83
C GLU A 59 8.81 2.64 -14.39
N ALA A 60 10.07 2.20 -14.26
CA ALA A 60 11.25 2.80 -14.89
C ALA A 60 11.16 2.80 -16.42
N LYS A 61 10.54 1.77 -17.04
CA LYS A 61 10.26 1.80 -18.50
C LYS A 61 9.18 2.82 -18.86
N LEU A 62 8.14 2.95 -18.06
CA LEU A 62 7.09 3.97 -18.22
C LEU A 62 7.65 5.38 -18.02
N GLU A 63 8.50 5.56 -17.02
CA GLU A 63 9.16 6.83 -16.71
C GLU A 63 10.19 7.20 -17.78
N ALA A 64 11.04 6.27 -18.21
CA ALA A 64 11.94 6.48 -19.35
C ALA A 64 11.17 6.78 -20.64
N ARG A 65 9.99 6.18 -20.83
CA ARG A 65 9.09 6.53 -21.95
C ARG A 65 8.51 7.93 -21.78
N SER A 66 8.08 8.30 -20.57
CA SER A 66 7.56 9.64 -20.26
C SER A 66 8.61 10.73 -20.45
N GLN A 67 9.85 10.54 -19.95
CA GLN A 67 10.98 11.45 -20.14
C GLN A 67 11.39 11.57 -21.62
N ARG A 68 11.40 10.47 -22.37
CA ARG A 68 11.63 10.53 -23.83
C ARG A 68 10.53 11.33 -24.54
N LEU A 69 9.30 11.29 -24.02
CA LEU A 69 8.18 12.07 -24.54
C LEU A 69 8.23 13.53 -24.08
N SER A 70 8.80 13.85 -22.91
CA SER A 70 8.95 15.24 -22.44
C SER A 70 10.10 15.97 -23.15
N ASN A 71 11.25 15.32 -23.31
CA ASN A 71 12.45 15.93 -23.88
C ASN A 71 12.37 16.17 -25.40
N LYS A 72 11.34 15.63 -26.07
CA LYS A 72 11.06 15.88 -27.50
C LYS A 72 9.99 16.95 -27.74
N ARG A 73 9.44 17.60 -26.72
CA ARG A 73 8.35 18.56 -26.92
C ARG A 73 8.85 19.93 -27.38
N ARG A 74 8.79 20.15 -28.71
CA ARG A 74 8.01 21.29 -29.20
C ARG A 74 6.60 21.17 -28.61
N PRO A 75 5.88 22.26 -28.30
CA PRO A 75 4.52 22.18 -27.75
C PRO A 75 3.61 21.43 -28.73
N THR A 76 3.52 20.11 -28.60
CA THR A 76 2.60 19.28 -29.36
C THR A 76 1.30 19.29 -28.60
N THR A 77 0.35 20.05 -29.12
CA THR A 77 -1.07 19.92 -28.81
C THR A 77 -1.46 18.47 -29.08
N TYR A 78 -1.74 17.70 -28.03
CA TYR A 78 -2.28 16.36 -28.21
C TYR A 78 -3.78 16.51 -28.40
N TRP A 79 -4.23 16.27 -29.62
CA TRP A 79 -5.65 16.07 -29.90
C TRP A 79 -6.02 14.68 -29.41
N VAL A 80 -6.53 14.59 -28.19
CA VAL A 80 -7.15 13.36 -27.70
C VAL A 80 -8.59 13.39 -28.17
N ASN A 81 -8.99 12.37 -28.92
CA ASN A 81 -10.38 12.19 -29.29
C ASN A 81 -11.22 12.19 -28.00
N PRO A 82 -12.23 13.07 -27.83
CA PRO A 82 -13.03 13.11 -26.61
C PRO A 82 -13.66 11.76 -26.24
N SER A 83 -13.94 10.91 -27.22
CA SER A 83 -14.42 9.53 -26.99
C SER A 83 -13.35 8.57 -26.42
N HIS A 84 -12.07 8.95 -26.45
CA HIS A 84 -10.96 8.25 -25.81
C HIS A 84 -10.55 8.88 -24.48
N LEU A 85 -11.06 10.07 -24.15
CA LEU A 85 -10.92 10.61 -22.80
C LEU A 85 -11.76 9.71 -21.89
N ARG A 86 -11.13 9.18 -20.83
CA ARG A 86 -11.90 8.50 -19.80
C ARG A 86 -12.90 9.52 -19.25
N CYS A 87 -14.20 9.22 -19.38
CA CYS A 87 -15.22 9.90 -18.62
C CYS A 87 -14.80 9.76 -17.15
N MET A 88 -14.38 10.85 -16.51
CA MET A 88 -14.14 10.84 -15.07
C MET A 88 -15.51 10.62 -14.44
N ARG A 89 -15.72 9.40 -13.94
CA ARG A 89 -16.99 8.98 -13.36
C ARG A 89 -17.33 9.86 -12.15
N PRO A 90 -18.63 9.95 -11.79
CA PRO A 90 -19.10 10.75 -10.66
C PRO A 90 -18.46 10.26 -9.36
N ALA A 91 -18.46 11.15 -8.36
CA ALA A 91 -17.94 10.98 -7.00
C ALA A 91 -17.68 9.52 -6.62
N SER A 92 -16.43 9.11 -6.79
CA SER A 92 -15.92 7.84 -6.29
C SER A 92 -16.37 7.68 -4.84
N ALA A 93 -16.93 6.51 -4.50
CA ALA A 93 -17.44 6.22 -3.18
C ALA A 93 -16.52 6.80 -2.09
N ARG A 94 -17.12 7.37 -1.03
CA ARG A 94 -16.37 8.01 0.08
C ARG A 94 -15.32 7.07 0.66
N ILE A 95 -15.54 5.76 0.59
CA ILE A 95 -14.61 4.74 1.03
C ILE A 95 -14.40 3.73 -0.10
N VAL A 96 -13.13 3.53 -0.48
CA VAL A 96 -12.69 2.55 -1.46
C VAL A 96 -11.86 1.50 -0.74
N VAL A 97 -12.32 0.25 -0.76
CA VAL A 97 -11.62 -0.86 -0.09
C VAL A 97 -10.88 -1.70 -1.13
N ALA A 98 -9.60 -1.97 -0.87
CA ALA A 98 -8.73 -2.78 -1.72
C ALA A 98 -8.21 -4.01 -0.95
N TYR A 99 -8.30 -5.17 -1.60
CA TYR A 99 -7.81 -6.44 -1.07
C TYR A 99 -6.27 -6.54 -1.10
N ARG A 100 -5.62 -6.03 -2.15
CA ARG A 100 -4.17 -6.16 -2.39
C ARG A 100 -3.51 -4.83 -2.67
N THR A 101 -2.19 -4.80 -2.54
CA THR A 101 -1.36 -3.62 -2.84
C THR A 101 -1.55 -3.13 -4.27
N GLU A 102 -1.72 -4.02 -5.25
CA GLU A 102 -1.92 -3.63 -6.65
C GLU A 102 -3.24 -2.89 -6.84
N LEU A 103 -4.33 -3.41 -6.24
CA LEU A 103 -5.64 -2.77 -6.28
C LEU A 103 -5.65 -1.46 -5.50
N TYR A 104 -4.91 -1.39 -4.40
CA TYR A 104 -4.75 -0.19 -3.60
C TYR A 104 -4.06 0.93 -4.37
N ARG A 105 -2.92 0.63 -5.01
CA ARG A 105 -2.20 1.60 -5.87
C ARG A 105 -3.00 1.98 -7.11
N ALA A 106 -3.78 1.05 -7.66
CA ALA A 106 -4.72 1.36 -8.74
C ALA A 106 -5.80 2.33 -8.25
N ALA A 107 -6.43 2.07 -7.11
CA ALA A 107 -7.40 2.98 -6.51
C ALA A 107 -6.82 4.38 -6.29
N ILE A 108 -5.60 4.49 -5.75
CA ILE A 108 -4.90 5.78 -5.61
C ILE A 108 -4.74 6.47 -6.97
N THR A 109 -4.29 5.76 -7.99
CA THR A 109 -4.09 6.32 -9.34
C THR A 109 -5.38 6.90 -9.91
N HIS A 110 -6.51 6.23 -9.64
CA HIS A 110 -7.82 6.59 -10.14
C HIS A 110 -8.52 7.71 -9.37
N ASN A 111 -8.30 7.79 -8.06
CA ASN A 111 -9.07 8.66 -7.17
C ASN A 111 -8.28 9.89 -6.67
N VAL A 112 -6.96 9.92 -6.85
CA VAL A 112 -6.13 11.06 -6.44
C VAL A 112 -5.89 11.98 -7.63
N GLU A 113 -6.36 13.22 -7.49
CA GLU A 113 -6.18 14.28 -8.47
C GLU A 113 -4.95 15.14 -8.14
N PHE A 114 -4.50 15.91 -9.14
CA PHE A 114 -3.42 16.85 -8.95
C PHE A 114 -3.87 17.99 -8.03
N GLY A 115 -3.05 18.33 -7.04
CA GLY A 115 -3.36 19.36 -6.06
C GLY A 115 -4.06 18.85 -4.79
N CYS A 116 -4.50 17.59 -4.72
CA CYS A 116 -5.06 17.02 -3.49
C CYS A 116 -4.06 17.01 -2.34
N CYS A 117 -4.51 17.26 -1.11
CA CYS A 117 -3.77 17.01 0.12
C CYS A 117 -3.96 15.55 0.52
N CYS A 118 -2.90 14.76 0.39
CA CYS A 118 -2.95 13.33 0.67
C CYS A 118 -2.23 12.98 1.97
N LEU A 119 -2.85 12.09 2.74
CA LEU A 119 -2.22 11.41 3.86
C LEU A 119 -2.15 9.92 3.57
N GLU A 120 -1.02 9.27 3.83
CA GLU A 120 -0.94 7.81 3.91
C GLU A 120 -0.58 7.36 5.32
N VAL A 121 -1.45 6.55 5.93
CA VAL A 121 -1.24 5.89 7.21
C VAL A 121 -0.70 4.48 6.97
N GLY A 122 0.48 4.17 7.51
CA GLY A 122 1.17 2.89 7.29
C GLY A 122 2.03 2.91 6.03
N SER A 123 2.83 3.96 5.85
CA SER A 123 3.64 4.18 4.64
C SER A 123 4.72 3.13 4.39
N HIS A 124 5.16 2.39 5.42
CA HIS A 124 6.14 1.30 5.32
C HIS A 124 7.41 1.73 4.56
N THR A 125 7.66 1.21 3.36
CA THR A 125 8.85 1.52 2.54
C THR A 125 8.69 2.81 1.72
N GLY A 126 7.54 3.47 1.80
CA GLY A 126 7.24 4.74 1.15
C GLY A 126 6.90 4.68 -0.34
N THR A 127 6.86 3.49 -0.95
CA THR A 127 6.61 3.33 -2.39
C THR A 127 5.23 3.88 -2.80
N THR A 128 4.21 3.62 -1.99
CA THR A 128 2.85 4.13 -2.26
C THR A 128 2.75 5.63 -1.96
N THR A 129 3.45 6.12 -0.94
CA THR A 129 3.48 7.56 -0.63
C THR A 129 4.16 8.34 -1.75
N ALA A 130 5.21 7.79 -2.36
CA ALA A 130 5.86 8.39 -3.52
C ALA A 130 4.93 8.42 -4.75
N LEU A 131 4.06 7.42 -4.93
CA LEU A 131 2.99 7.46 -5.92
C LEU A 131 1.99 8.58 -5.61
N LEU A 132 1.52 8.67 -4.36
CA LEU A 132 0.62 9.74 -3.91
C LEU A 132 1.21 11.12 -4.16
N HIS A 133 2.45 11.33 -3.75
CA HIS A 133 3.20 12.58 -3.93
C HIS A 133 3.27 12.99 -5.40
N ARG A 134 3.56 12.06 -6.32
CA ARG A 134 3.58 12.34 -7.76
C ARG A 134 2.18 12.67 -8.31
N ARG A 135 1.15 11.94 -7.88
CA ARG A 135 -0.24 12.15 -8.33
C ARG A 135 -0.80 13.47 -7.84
N SER A 136 -0.52 13.83 -6.60
CA SER A 136 -1.06 15.02 -5.94
C SER A 136 -0.27 16.30 -6.18
N GLY A 137 0.80 16.26 -6.97
CA GLY A 137 1.62 17.44 -7.25
C GLY A 137 2.51 17.86 -6.08
N GLY A 138 2.98 16.89 -5.30
CA GLY A 138 3.90 17.10 -4.19
C GLY A 138 3.24 17.23 -2.82
N ARG A 139 1.90 17.17 -2.76
CA ARG A 139 1.10 17.40 -1.55
C ARG A 139 0.70 16.07 -0.90
N ALA A 140 1.69 15.28 -0.49
CA ALA A 140 1.46 14.02 0.19
C ALA A 140 2.41 13.84 1.38
N VAL A 141 1.89 13.26 2.46
CA VAL A 141 2.65 12.89 3.65
C VAL A 141 2.41 11.41 3.95
N GLY A 142 3.48 10.65 4.09
CA GLY A 142 3.42 9.27 4.58
C GLY A 142 3.75 9.21 6.06
N VAL A 143 2.96 8.49 6.85
CA VAL A 143 3.22 8.27 8.27
C VAL A 143 3.38 6.79 8.56
N ASP A 144 4.27 6.47 9.50
CA ASP A 144 4.43 5.12 10.03
C ASP A 144 4.79 5.22 11.52
N ASN A 145 4.50 4.18 12.31
CA ASN A 145 4.85 4.13 13.72
C ASN A 145 6.19 3.42 13.96
N VAL A 146 6.81 2.86 12.92
CA VAL A 146 8.12 2.22 12.98
C VAL A 146 9.19 3.17 12.41
N GLU A 147 10.05 3.69 13.29
CA GLU A 147 11.11 4.64 12.90
C GLU A 147 12.02 4.12 11.78
N LEU A 148 12.38 2.83 11.84
CA LEU A 148 13.21 2.19 10.81
C LEU A 148 12.58 2.29 9.40
N MET A 149 11.26 2.15 9.31
CA MET A 149 10.53 2.23 8.04
C MET A 149 10.53 3.68 7.51
N VAL A 150 10.26 4.65 8.39
CA VAL A 150 10.32 6.09 8.06
C VAL A 150 11.70 6.49 7.58
N GLN A 151 12.77 6.08 8.28
CA GLN A 151 14.15 6.38 7.88
C GLN A 151 14.49 5.77 6.51
N GLY A 152 14.13 4.51 6.29
CA GLY A 152 14.31 3.84 4.99
C GLY A 152 13.55 4.55 3.86
N ALA A 153 12.31 4.96 4.11
CA ALA A 153 11.49 5.69 3.14
C ALA A 153 12.08 7.06 2.79
N ARG A 154 12.56 7.83 3.78
CA ARG A 154 13.23 9.13 3.58
C ARG A 154 14.50 8.99 2.75
N GLN A 155 15.32 7.98 3.02
CA GLN A 155 16.52 7.71 2.23
C GLN A 155 16.19 7.33 0.79
N ARG A 156 15.13 6.53 0.59
CA ARG A 156 14.70 6.06 -0.74
C ARG A 156 14.04 7.15 -1.57
N PHE A 157 13.28 8.05 -0.94
CA PHE A 157 12.51 9.09 -1.62
C PHE A 157 12.75 10.47 -0.97
N PRO A 158 13.92 11.11 -1.17
CA PRO A 158 14.31 12.32 -0.46
C PRO A 158 13.44 13.56 -0.75
N GLY A 159 12.64 13.54 -1.83
CA GLY A 159 11.68 14.61 -2.15
C GLY A 159 10.29 14.42 -1.53
N VAL A 160 10.02 13.28 -0.88
CA VAL A 160 8.72 12.92 -0.32
C VAL A 160 8.77 13.08 1.21
N ARG A 161 7.71 13.65 1.78
CA ARG A 161 7.62 13.84 3.23
C ARG A 161 7.17 12.55 3.92
N PHE A 162 7.97 12.08 4.86
CA PHE A 162 7.62 10.98 5.77
C PHE A 162 7.78 11.40 7.21
N GLU A 163 6.89 10.95 8.08
CA GLU A 163 6.89 11.30 9.50
C GLU A 163 6.66 10.07 10.38
N LEU A 164 7.32 10.07 11.55
CA LEU A 164 7.06 9.09 12.60
C LEU A 164 5.83 9.53 13.40
N ALA A 165 4.70 8.85 13.21
CA ALA A 165 3.45 9.17 13.89
C ALA A 165 2.56 7.94 14.02
N ASP A 166 1.73 7.92 15.07
CA ASP A 166 0.66 6.93 15.20
C ASP A 166 -0.50 7.31 14.26
N GLY A 167 -0.97 6.32 13.49
CA GLY A 167 -2.15 6.46 12.64
C GLY A 167 -3.43 6.82 13.40
N ALA A 168 -3.51 6.46 14.68
CA ALA A 168 -4.63 6.86 15.54
C ALA A 168 -4.46 8.26 16.16
N GLY A 169 -3.28 8.88 16.05
CA GLY A 169 -2.94 10.17 16.63
C GLY A 169 -3.49 11.36 15.83
N LEU A 170 -4.82 11.50 15.73
CA LEU A 170 -5.51 12.45 14.85
C LEU A 170 -4.98 13.89 14.93
N ALA A 171 -4.75 14.43 16.13
CA ALA A 171 -4.22 15.78 16.31
C ALA A 171 -2.83 15.95 15.68
N THR A 172 -1.98 14.93 15.81
CA THR A 172 -0.64 14.91 15.18
C THR A 172 -0.80 14.87 13.66
N LEU A 173 -1.65 13.99 13.14
CA LEU A 173 -1.90 13.87 11.70
C LEU A 173 -2.47 15.17 11.09
N ARG A 174 -3.37 15.86 11.80
CA ARG A 174 -3.89 17.17 11.40
C ARG A 174 -2.75 18.19 11.30
N ALA A 175 -1.83 18.22 12.27
CA ALA A 175 -0.67 19.12 12.27
C ALA A 175 0.28 18.87 11.09
N LEU A 176 0.30 17.66 10.53
CA LEU A 176 1.14 17.31 9.38
C LEU A 176 0.59 17.75 8.02
N SER A 177 -0.66 18.23 7.95
CA SER A 177 -1.32 18.54 6.67
C SER A 177 -0.51 19.56 5.84
N PRO A 178 -0.40 19.36 4.51
CA PRO A 178 0.13 20.35 3.57
C PRO A 178 -0.54 21.72 3.61
N ASN A 179 -1.75 21.83 4.19
CA ASN A 179 -2.47 23.09 4.32
C ASN A 179 -2.07 23.92 5.53
N ASN A 180 -1.26 23.38 6.44
CA ASN A 180 -0.86 24.14 7.62
C ASN A 180 0.20 25.19 7.26
N PRO A 181 0.11 26.42 7.81
CA PRO A 181 1.04 27.51 7.50
C PRO A 181 2.50 27.23 7.91
N GLY A 182 2.73 26.18 8.72
CA GLY A 182 4.07 25.66 9.04
C GLY A 182 4.61 24.62 8.05
N PHE A 183 3.85 24.26 7.01
CA PHE A 183 4.31 23.38 5.93
C PHE A 183 5.29 24.17 5.05
N ALA A 184 6.52 24.34 5.52
CA ALA A 184 7.60 24.76 4.64
C ALA A 184 7.73 23.67 3.57
N SER A 185 7.52 24.00 2.29
CA SER A 185 7.85 23.16 1.14
C SER A 185 9.36 22.91 1.11
N GLY A 186 9.85 22.07 2.02
CA GLY A 186 11.26 21.79 2.26
C GLY A 186 11.93 20.99 1.16
N SER A 187 11.28 20.74 0.02
CA SER A 187 11.89 20.03 -1.13
C SER A 187 12.32 20.95 -2.28
N GLY A 188 12.32 22.27 -2.07
CA GLY A 188 12.61 23.28 -3.08
C GLY A 188 14.07 23.77 -3.15
N THR A 189 15.07 22.91 -3.07
CA THR A 189 16.36 23.21 -3.74
C THR A 189 16.43 22.42 -5.03
N SER A 190 15.65 22.83 -6.04
CA SER A 190 15.92 22.52 -7.44
C SER A 190 17.11 23.36 -7.93
N GLY A 191 18.26 23.20 -7.28
CA GLY A 191 19.54 23.58 -7.87
C GLY A 191 19.86 22.56 -8.94
N SER A 192 19.63 22.92 -10.21
CA SER A 192 20.06 22.14 -11.37
C SER A 192 21.57 21.87 -11.28
N PRO A 193 22.04 20.62 -11.13
CA PRO A 193 23.47 20.35 -11.08
C PRO A 193 23.95 20.21 -12.52
N HIS A 194 24.42 21.30 -13.12
CA HIS A 194 25.47 21.34 -14.16
C HIS A 194 25.50 22.73 -14.80
N THR A 195 26.30 23.63 -14.23
CA THR A 195 27.00 24.65 -15.02
C THR A 195 28.42 24.71 -14.47
N PRO A 196 29.44 24.23 -15.21
CA PRO A 196 30.81 24.33 -14.72
C PRO A 196 31.22 25.80 -14.63
N PRO A 197 32.11 26.16 -13.68
CA PRO A 197 32.61 27.52 -13.56
C PRO A 197 33.35 27.91 -14.84
N ALA A 198 32.90 29.00 -15.48
CA ALA A 198 33.63 29.63 -16.57
C ALA A 198 35.00 30.06 -16.05
N SER A 199 36.03 29.40 -16.55
CA SER A 199 37.42 29.74 -16.34
C SER A 199 37.66 31.09 -17.02
N GLY A 200 38.04 32.10 -16.24
CA GLY A 200 38.54 33.34 -16.78
C GLY A 200 39.87 33.09 -17.50
N SER A 201 39.95 33.49 -18.76
CA SER A 201 41.21 33.72 -19.46
C SER A 201 41.10 35.01 -20.24
N SER A 202 41.84 36.00 -19.75
CA SER A 202 42.24 37.23 -20.38
C SER A 202 42.89 36.99 -21.74
N SER A 203 42.40 37.66 -22.79
CA SER A 203 43.26 38.12 -23.89
C SER A 203 42.64 39.32 -24.58
N SER A 204 43.50 40.33 -24.71
CA SER A 204 43.33 41.63 -25.33
C SER A 204 43.19 41.49 -26.86
N GLY A 205 42.38 42.33 -27.51
CA GLY A 205 42.34 42.32 -28.98
C GLY A 205 41.34 43.27 -29.65
N VAL A 206 41.74 44.54 -29.77
CA VAL A 206 41.62 45.40 -30.98
C VAL A 206 40.25 45.58 -31.69
N ARG A 207 39.81 46.84 -31.67
CA ARG A 207 38.98 47.60 -32.63
C ARG A 207 38.63 46.94 -33.98
N ALA A 208 37.37 47.05 -34.39
CA ALA A 208 37.00 47.68 -35.65
C ALA A 208 35.51 48.08 -35.65
N SER A 209 35.28 49.32 -36.07
CA SER A 209 34.00 49.97 -36.30
C SER A 209 33.38 49.50 -37.63
N SER A 210 32.06 49.36 -37.69
CA SER A 210 31.33 49.60 -38.95
C SER A 210 29.87 49.94 -38.67
N SER A 211 29.58 51.21 -38.89
CA SER A 211 28.28 51.81 -39.12
C SER A 211 27.63 51.29 -40.40
N CYS A 212 26.30 51.12 -40.38
CA CYS A 212 25.45 51.49 -41.51
C CYS A 212 24.02 51.73 -41.00
N GLU A 213 23.58 52.96 -41.19
CA GLU A 213 22.20 53.41 -41.06
C GLU A 213 21.32 52.97 -42.24
N ALA A 214 20.01 53.10 -42.01
CA ALA A 214 18.98 53.62 -42.91
C ALA A 214 18.14 52.64 -43.77
N GLY A 215 16.82 52.86 -43.64
CA GLY A 215 15.75 52.65 -44.64
C GLY A 215 15.02 51.31 -44.51
N SER A 216 13.69 51.21 -44.59
CA SER A 216 12.62 52.19 -44.83
C SER A 216 11.27 51.56 -44.46
N GLU A 217 10.28 52.41 -44.26
CA GLU A 217 8.85 52.11 -44.15
C GLU A 217 8.31 51.20 -45.27
N LEU A 218 7.33 50.34 -44.91
CA LEU A 218 6.06 50.28 -45.65
C LEU A 218 4.97 49.64 -44.78
N ALA A 219 3.90 50.41 -44.60
CA ALA A 219 2.68 50.04 -43.92
C ALA A 219 1.87 48.99 -44.69
N ALA A 220 1.22 48.09 -43.96
CA ALA A 220 -0.05 47.50 -44.39
C ALA A 220 -0.90 47.18 -43.16
N ALA A 221 -1.97 47.95 -43.03
CA ALA A 221 -3.04 47.74 -42.07
C ALA A 221 -3.81 46.45 -42.39
N ALA A 222 -4.04 45.62 -41.37
CA ALA A 222 -5.19 44.73 -41.33
C ALA A 222 -5.57 44.52 -39.87
N GLY A 223 -6.74 45.05 -39.51
CA GLY A 223 -7.32 44.96 -38.18
C GLY A 223 -7.57 43.53 -37.75
N GLY A 224 -7.25 43.25 -36.49
CA GLY A 224 -7.60 42.01 -35.80
C GLY A 224 -8.05 42.34 -34.40
N SER A 225 -9.33 42.12 -34.14
CA SER A 225 -10.06 42.39 -32.89
C SER A 225 -9.25 42.08 -31.62
N SER A 226 -9.00 43.13 -30.85
CA SER A 226 -8.69 43.07 -29.43
C SER A 226 -9.88 42.48 -28.67
N ARG A 227 -9.92 41.16 -28.55
CA ARG A 227 -10.74 40.47 -27.55
C ARG A 227 -10.13 40.75 -26.19
N SER A 228 -10.77 41.68 -25.48
CA SER A 228 -10.76 41.80 -24.03
C SER A 228 -10.86 40.41 -23.40
N SER A 229 -9.74 39.89 -22.92
CA SER A 229 -9.70 38.83 -21.94
C SER A 229 -10.26 39.41 -20.65
N SER A 230 -11.59 39.30 -20.52
CA SER A 230 -12.29 39.40 -19.26
C SER A 230 -11.58 38.49 -18.26
N GLY A 231 -10.83 39.12 -17.35
CA GLY A 231 -10.23 38.45 -16.22
C GLY A 231 -11.34 37.69 -15.52
N SER A 232 -11.27 36.37 -15.56
CA SER A 232 -11.98 35.52 -14.62
C SER A 232 -11.44 35.91 -13.26
N SER A 233 -12.19 36.80 -12.59
CA SER A 233 -12.15 36.99 -11.16
C SER A 233 -12.54 35.64 -10.55
N GLY A 234 -11.54 34.76 -10.46
CA GLY A 234 -11.58 33.59 -9.61
C GLY A 234 -11.95 34.12 -8.24
N SER A 235 -13.18 33.80 -7.84
CA SER A 235 -13.73 34.15 -6.54
C SER A 235 -12.85 33.49 -5.49
N SER A 236 -11.82 34.22 -5.06
CA SER A 236 -11.02 33.91 -3.90
C SER A 236 -11.93 34.13 -2.70
N SER A 237 -12.75 33.12 -2.42
CA SER A 237 -13.48 33.00 -1.18
C SER A 237 -12.47 33.22 -0.06
N ALA A 238 -12.71 34.25 0.75
CA ALA A 238 -11.89 34.57 1.90
C ALA A 238 -11.84 33.32 2.80
N ALA A 239 -10.67 32.69 2.80
CA ALA A 239 -10.39 31.43 3.47
C ALA A 239 -10.45 31.61 4.99
N THR A 240 -11.63 31.45 5.57
CA THR A 240 -11.75 31.07 6.98
C THR A 240 -11.33 29.61 7.12
N GLY A 241 -10.02 29.39 7.05
CA GLY A 241 -9.31 28.45 7.91
C GLY A 241 -9.55 26.95 7.69
N ASP A 242 -9.52 26.44 6.46
CA ASP A 242 -9.43 24.99 6.19
C ASP A 242 -8.02 24.42 6.47
N GLN A 243 -7.43 24.84 7.59
CA GLN A 243 -6.14 24.34 8.04
C GLN A 243 -6.29 22.89 8.51
N GLY A 244 -5.36 22.03 8.12
CA GLY A 244 -5.35 20.64 8.61
C GLY A 244 -6.21 19.65 7.84
N LEU A 245 -6.88 20.06 6.74
CA LEU A 245 -7.68 19.13 5.95
C LEU A 245 -6.85 18.28 4.99
N TYR A 246 -7.32 17.05 4.78
CA TYR A 246 -6.88 16.14 3.73
C TYR A 246 -8.05 15.90 2.79
N ASP A 247 -7.78 15.84 1.48
CA ASP A 247 -8.77 15.48 0.48
C ASP A 247 -8.89 13.96 0.35
N VAL A 248 -7.74 13.27 0.50
CA VAL A 248 -7.66 11.81 0.40
C VAL A 248 -6.80 11.26 1.54
N ILE A 249 -7.33 10.27 2.25
CA ILE A 249 -6.63 9.54 3.29
C ILE A 249 -6.52 8.08 2.86
N CYS A 250 -5.29 7.63 2.73
CA CYS A 250 -4.91 6.28 2.34
C CYS A 250 -4.50 5.51 3.60
N VAL A 251 -5.09 4.34 3.86
CA VAL A 251 -4.81 3.53 5.06
C VAL A 251 -4.31 2.14 4.64
N ASP A 252 -3.05 1.81 4.95
CA ASP A 252 -2.44 0.50 4.73
C ASP A 252 -1.88 -0.09 6.04
N LEU A 253 -2.75 -0.73 6.81
CA LEU A 253 -2.37 -1.43 8.05
C LEU A 253 -1.96 -2.88 7.77
N SER A 254 -0.89 -3.09 7.01
CA SER A 254 -0.33 -4.41 6.62
C SER A 254 -1.24 -5.30 5.77
N GLY A 255 -2.43 -4.83 5.41
CA GLY A 255 -3.49 -5.62 4.76
C GLY A 255 -4.15 -6.68 5.65
N LYS A 256 -3.59 -7.02 6.83
CA LYS A 256 -4.03 -8.14 7.68
C LYS A 256 -4.57 -7.74 9.05
N ALA A 257 -4.64 -6.44 9.35
CA ALA A 257 -5.19 -5.98 10.63
C ALA A 257 -6.65 -6.46 10.79
N PRO A 258 -7.05 -6.95 11.97
CA PRO A 258 -8.41 -7.44 12.20
C PRO A 258 -9.41 -6.27 12.19
N LEU A 259 -10.68 -6.55 11.86
CA LEU A 259 -11.70 -5.50 11.73
C LEU A 259 -11.88 -4.68 13.00
N ARG A 260 -11.81 -5.30 14.18
CA ARG A 260 -11.86 -4.61 15.49
C ARG A 260 -10.80 -3.51 15.68
N VAL A 261 -9.73 -3.51 14.89
CA VAL A 261 -8.71 -2.45 14.89
C VAL A 261 -8.97 -1.47 13.76
N VAL A 262 -9.27 -1.96 12.56
CA VAL A 262 -9.42 -1.12 11.36
C VAL A 262 -10.67 -0.24 11.44
N VAL A 263 -11.81 -0.80 11.85
CA VAL A 263 -13.09 -0.08 11.87
C VAL A 263 -13.05 1.15 12.79
N PRO A 264 -12.64 1.05 14.07
CA PRO A 264 -12.55 2.24 14.93
C PRO A 264 -11.59 3.30 14.40
N LEU A 265 -10.49 2.87 13.76
CA LEU A 265 -9.56 3.81 13.12
C LEU A 265 -10.24 4.56 11.97
N LEU A 266 -10.95 3.86 11.07
CA LEU A 266 -11.66 4.48 9.96
C LEU A 266 -12.74 5.44 10.45
N GLU A 267 -13.52 5.07 11.47
CA GLU A 267 -14.51 5.96 12.08
C GLU A 267 -13.87 7.24 12.65
N ALA A 268 -12.71 7.10 13.31
CA ALA A 268 -11.96 8.24 13.83
C ALA A 268 -11.51 9.18 12.70
N HIS A 269 -10.97 8.65 11.60
CA HIS A 269 -10.60 9.45 10.43
C HIS A 269 -11.81 10.12 9.76
N MET A 270 -12.93 9.41 9.62
CA MET A 270 -14.15 9.97 9.01
C MET A 270 -14.75 11.10 9.83
N ARG A 271 -14.69 11.00 11.16
CA ARG A 271 -15.15 12.05 12.08
C ARG A 271 -14.25 13.27 12.01
N GLU A 272 -12.95 13.04 11.94
CA GLU A 272 -11.93 14.11 11.91
C GLU A 272 -11.86 14.84 10.57
N TRP A 273 -12.04 14.10 9.46
CA TRP A 273 -12.02 14.63 8.10
C TRP A 273 -13.29 14.19 7.33
N PRO A 274 -14.43 14.84 7.59
CA PRO A 274 -15.71 14.42 7.01
C PRO A 274 -15.77 14.52 5.49
N ALA A 275 -15.03 15.46 4.91
CA ALA A 275 -14.95 15.66 3.46
C ALA A 275 -13.92 14.75 2.76
N ALA A 276 -13.02 14.10 3.51
CA ALA A 276 -11.97 13.29 2.92
C ALA A 276 -12.52 11.98 2.34
N GLN A 277 -11.99 11.58 1.20
CA GLN A 277 -12.15 10.22 0.70
C GLN A 277 -11.15 9.28 1.39
N LEU A 278 -11.61 8.10 1.76
CA LEU A 278 -10.77 7.04 2.32
C LEU A 278 -10.48 5.97 1.28
N ILE A 279 -9.21 5.62 1.11
CA ILE A 279 -8.77 4.46 0.34
C ILE A 279 -8.10 3.50 1.32
N VAL A 280 -8.65 2.30 1.50
CA VAL A 280 -8.26 1.39 2.59
C VAL A 280 -7.78 0.08 2.01
N LYS A 281 -6.58 -0.36 2.39
CA LYS A 281 -6.07 -1.69 2.10
C LYS A 281 -6.27 -2.61 3.30
N ASN A 282 -7.27 -3.49 3.22
CA ASN A 282 -7.52 -4.48 4.25
C ASN A 282 -8.30 -5.69 3.70
N GLU A 283 -7.75 -6.89 3.87
CA GLU A 283 -8.32 -8.14 3.38
C GLU A 283 -9.63 -8.50 4.07
N ALA A 284 -9.67 -8.41 5.41
CA ALA A 284 -10.88 -8.74 6.17
C ALA A 284 -12.04 -7.80 5.82
N LEU A 285 -11.77 -6.49 5.72
CA LEU A 285 -12.77 -5.48 5.39
C LEU A 285 -13.30 -5.67 3.97
N PHE A 286 -12.42 -6.01 3.03
CA PHE A 286 -12.82 -6.31 1.66
C PHE A 286 -13.78 -7.50 1.61
N CYS A 287 -13.41 -8.63 2.23
CA CYS A 287 -14.25 -9.82 2.30
C CYS A 287 -15.60 -9.55 2.97
N ALA A 288 -15.61 -8.76 4.05
CA ALA A 288 -16.82 -8.41 4.78
C ALA A 288 -17.77 -7.54 3.93
N VAL A 289 -17.22 -6.56 3.18
CA VAL A 289 -17.98 -5.73 2.24
C VAL A 289 -18.54 -6.57 1.09
N GLU A 290 -17.75 -7.48 0.51
CA GLU A 290 -18.24 -8.38 -0.54
C GLU A 290 -19.37 -9.30 -0.05
N ALA A 291 -19.23 -9.91 1.13
CA ALA A 291 -20.26 -10.77 1.71
C ALA A 291 -21.57 -10.00 1.94
N TRP A 292 -21.48 -8.78 2.49
CA TRP A 292 -22.62 -7.90 2.67
C TRP A 292 -23.30 -7.54 1.34
N GLN A 293 -22.53 -7.23 0.29
CA GLN A 293 -23.08 -6.96 -1.03
C GLN A 293 -23.81 -8.20 -1.60
N GLN A 294 -23.21 -9.39 -1.48
CA GLN A 294 -23.81 -10.63 -1.94
C GLN A 294 -25.14 -10.94 -1.24
N GLN A 295 -25.24 -10.73 0.08
CA GLN A 295 -26.48 -10.91 0.82
C GLN A 295 -27.61 -9.99 0.31
N ARG A 296 -27.29 -8.75 -0.06
CA ARG A 296 -28.28 -7.80 -0.58
C ARG A 296 -28.77 -8.15 -2.00
N HIS A 297 -27.91 -8.74 -2.82
CA HIS A 297 -28.29 -9.17 -4.16
C HIS A 297 -28.92 -10.58 -4.19
N GLY A 298 -28.58 -11.45 -3.23
CA GLY A 298 -29.06 -12.84 -3.16
C GLY A 298 -30.43 -13.02 -2.48
N GLY A 299 -30.90 -12.05 -1.69
CA GLY A 299 -32.16 -12.13 -0.94
C GLY A 299 -33.47 -12.08 -1.76
N GLY A 300 -33.38 -12.10 -3.10
CA GLY A 300 -34.54 -12.01 -4.00
C GLY A 300 -35.06 -13.35 -4.57
N SER A 301 -34.36 -14.47 -4.35
CA SER A 301 -34.83 -15.78 -4.83
C SER A 301 -35.45 -16.56 -3.68
N GLY A 302 -36.69 -16.21 -3.35
CA GLY A 302 -37.58 -17.05 -2.55
C GLY A 302 -37.91 -18.32 -3.33
N GLY A 303 -37.01 -19.30 -3.27
CA GLY A 303 -37.19 -20.66 -3.77
C GLY A 303 -37.71 -21.57 -2.66
N SER A 304 -39.01 -21.85 -2.75
CA SER A 304 -39.83 -22.82 -2.01
C SER A 304 -39.07 -23.94 -1.29
N ALA A 305 -39.37 -24.08 0.01
CA ALA A 305 -39.06 -25.23 0.82
C ALA A 305 -39.64 -26.52 0.21
N GLY A 306 -38.85 -27.59 0.19
CA GLY A 306 -39.29 -28.94 -0.09
C GLY A 306 -38.19 -29.96 0.23
N GLY A 307 -38.46 -30.85 1.18
CA GLY A 307 -37.74 -32.10 1.37
C GLY A 307 -36.89 -32.21 2.64
N GLN A 308 -37.53 -32.61 3.74
CA GLN A 308 -36.90 -33.28 4.87
C GLN A 308 -36.46 -34.68 4.43
N ASP A 309 -35.27 -35.13 4.84
CA ASP A 309 -35.03 -36.52 5.24
C ASP A 309 -33.73 -36.62 6.08
N ALA A 310 -33.86 -37.25 7.25
CA ALA A 310 -32.78 -37.63 8.17
C ALA A 310 -32.11 -38.93 7.68
N PRO A 311 -30.94 -39.37 8.24
CA PRO A 311 -31.02 -40.14 9.50
C PRO A 311 -29.77 -40.14 10.41
N GLU A 312 -30.07 -40.53 11.66
CA GLU A 312 -29.39 -41.48 12.55
C GLU A 312 -27.94 -41.33 13.04
N GLU A 313 -27.83 -41.88 14.25
CA GLU A 313 -26.89 -41.65 15.33
C GLU A 313 -26.11 -42.96 15.59
N GLN A 314 -25.00 -42.83 16.34
CA GLN A 314 -24.30 -43.87 17.11
C GLN A 314 -23.28 -44.78 16.39
N GLN A 315 -22.01 -44.67 16.80
CA GLN A 315 -21.45 -45.55 17.84
C GLN A 315 -20.07 -45.08 18.37
N GLN A 316 -19.92 -45.19 19.69
CA GLN A 316 -18.78 -44.83 20.53
C GLN A 316 -17.68 -45.91 20.53
N GLY A 317 -16.44 -45.55 20.94
CA GLY A 317 -15.51 -46.56 21.46
C GLY A 317 -14.06 -46.16 21.74
N GLN A 318 -13.83 -45.47 22.87
CA GLN A 318 -12.66 -45.62 23.77
C GLN A 318 -11.22 -45.36 23.25
N GLN A 319 -10.80 -44.09 23.31
CA GLN A 319 -9.38 -43.68 23.47
C GLN A 319 -9.30 -42.25 24.04
N GLN A 320 -9.87 -42.02 25.23
CA GLN A 320 -10.02 -40.67 25.80
C GLN A 320 -9.40 -40.59 27.19
N GLN A 321 -8.18 -40.06 27.30
CA GLN A 321 -7.73 -39.33 28.50
C GLN A 321 -6.47 -38.48 28.26
N ALA A 322 -5.62 -38.80 27.28
CA ALA A 322 -4.56 -37.88 26.81
C ALA A 322 -5.01 -36.92 25.69
N ALA A 323 -6.14 -37.23 25.03
CA ALA A 323 -6.76 -36.41 23.98
C ALA A 323 -7.64 -35.26 24.51
N ALA A 324 -7.99 -35.26 25.81
CA ALA A 324 -8.96 -34.32 26.36
C ALA A 324 -8.42 -32.88 26.50
N GLU A 325 -7.13 -32.69 26.81
CA GLU A 325 -6.53 -31.35 26.89
C GLU A 325 -6.24 -30.75 25.50
N GLY A 326 -5.89 -31.61 24.53
CA GLY A 326 -5.80 -31.24 23.12
C GLY A 326 -7.17 -30.88 22.53
N ALA A 327 -8.20 -31.67 22.85
CA ALA A 327 -9.58 -31.45 22.40
C ALA A 327 -10.18 -30.17 22.98
N ALA A 328 -10.02 -29.88 24.28
CA ALA A 328 -10.51 -28.64 24.88
C ALA A 328 -9.83 -27.38 24.31
N THR A 329 -8.55 -27.47 23.97
CA THR A 329 -7.81 -26.38 23.31
C THR A 329 -8.25 -26.23 21.84
N GLN A 330 -8.53 -27.34 21.16
CA GLN A 330 -9.01 -27.36 19.78
C GLN A 330 -10.46 -26.87 19.68
N GLU A 331 -11.35 -27.27 20.59
CA GLU A 331 -12.73 -26.77 20.69
C GLU A 331 -12.75 -25.29 21.02
N ARG A 332 -11.91 -24.79 21.94
CA ARG A 332 -11.79 -23.33 22.16
C ARG A 332 -11.31 -22.59 20.92
N ARG A 333 -10.37 -23.16 20.15
CA ARG A 333 -9.94 -22.58 18.88
C ARG A 333 -11.04 -22.60 17.82
N GLN A 334 -11.81 -23.68 17.72
CA GLN A 334 -12.94 -23.79 16.80
C GLN A 334 -14.08 -22.84 17.17
N HIS A 335 -14.43 -22.73 18.46
CA HIS A 335 -15.41 -21.75 18.94
C HIS A 335 -14.95 -20.31 18.70
N HIS A 336 -13.67 -20.00 18.96
CA HIS A 336 -13.13 -18.67 18.68
C HIS A 336 -13.14 -18.35 17.18
N GLN A 337 -12.83 -19.35 16.34
CA GLN A 337 -12.82 -19.21 14.89
C GLN A 337 -14.24 -19.11 14.29
N GLN A 338 -15.26 -19.68 14.94
CA GLN A 338 -16.67 -19.54 14.54
C GLN A 338 -17.31 -18.23 15.03
N GLN A 339 -16.95 -17.73 16.22
CA GLN A 339 -17.53 -16.48 16.75
C GLN A 339 -16.98 -15.22 16.08
N GLN A 340 -15.73 -15.28 15.59
CA GLN A 340 -15.08 -14.14 14.96
C GLN A 340 -15.83 -13.58 13.73
N PRO A 341 -16.31 -14.36 12.76
CA PRO A 341 -17.04 -13.82 11.61
C PRO A 341 -18.37 -13.16 11.98
N GLU A 342 -19.06 -13.62 13.03
CA GLU A 342 -20.32 -13.02 13.48
C GLU A 342 -20.08 -11.67 14.17
N GLN A 343 -19.04 -11.58 15.00
CA GLN A 343 -18.59 -10.31 15.59
C GLN A 343 -18.11 -9.32 14.52
N ASP A 344 -17.35 -9.80 13.54
CA ASP A 344 -16.85 -9.02 12.41
C ASP A 344 -18.00 -8.50 11.53
N ALA A 345 -19.04 -9.32 11.30
CA ALA A 345 -20.25 -8.92 10.59
C ALA A 345 -21.08 -7.88 11.37
N ALA A 346 -21.21 -8.04 12.69
CA ALA A 346 -21.88 -7.06 13.54
C ALA A 346 -21.15 -5.71 13.57
N LEU A 347 -19.81 -5.74 13.64
CA LEU A 347 -18.97 -4.55 13.59
C LEU A 347 -19.10 -3.84 12.24
N LEU A 348 -19.10 -4.59 11.13
CA LEU A 348 -19.33 -4.04 9.79
C LEU A 348 -20.75 -3.46 9.67
N ALA A 349 -21.77 -4.13 10.20
CA ALA A 349 -23.13 -3.64 10.17
C ALA A 349 -23.28 -2.33 10.96
N GLN A 350 -22.62 -2.23 12.12
CA GLN A 350 -22.57 -1.01 12.92
C GLN A 350 -21.88 0.14 12.16
N LEU A 351 -20.72 -0.14 11.56
CA LEU A 351 -19.97 0.79 10.72
C LEU A 351 -20.85 1.30 9.56
N LEU A 352 -21.46 0.38 8.80
CA LEU A 352 -22.34 0.70 7.66
C LEU A 352 -23.61 1.44 8.09
N ALA A 353 -24.14 1.17 9.29
CA ALA A 353 -25.29 1.86 9.85
C ALA A 353 -24.93 3.30 10.26
N GLY A 354 -23.78 3.50 10.91
CA GLY A 354 -23.25 4.83 11.23
C GLY A 354 -23.00 5.67 9.98
N TRP A 355 -22.55 5.05 8.88
CA TRP A 355 -22.30 5.73 7.61
C TRP A 355 -23.56 6.25 6.89
N ARG A 356 -24.76 5.81 7.28
CA ARG A 356 -26.00 6.31 6.68
C ARG A 356 -26.44 7.66 7.21
N LEU A 357 -25.94 8.12 8.36
CA LEU A 357 -26.59 9.18 9.13
C LEU A 357 -26.06 10.60 8.87
N ASP A 358 -24.91 10.76 8.22
CA ASP A 358 -24.28 12.10 8.08
C ASP A 358 -24.48 12.75 6.70
N GLY A 359 -25.38 12.20 5.88
CA GLY A 359 -25.75 12.78 4.60
C GLY A 359 -26.75 13.93 4.72
N GLY A 360 -26.36 15.06 5.32
CA GLY A 360 -27.03 16.34 5.12
C GLY A 360 -27.75 16.90 6.35
N GLY A 361 -27.26 18.05 6.84
CA GLY A 361 -27.94 18.89 7.81
C GLY A 361 -29.28 19.39 7.26
N GLY A 362 -30.34 18.97 7.93
CA GLY A 362 -31.71 19.40 7.69
C GLY A 362 -32.62 18.45 8.45
N SER A 363 -33.23 18.94 9.52
CA SER A 363 -34.17 18.16 10.33
C SER A 363 -35.37 17.72 9.48
N SER A 364 -35.31 16.53 8.88
CA SER A 364 -36.49 15.89 8.32
C SER A 364 -36.33 14.38 8.44
N SER A 365 -37.29 13.80 9.16
CA SER A 365 -37.80 12.42 9.19
C SER A 365 -36.92 11.28 8.62
N PRO A 366 -36.87 10.08 9.25
CA PRO A 366 -36.09 8.91 8.83
C PRO A 366 -36.45 8.26 7.47
N THR A 367 -37.14 8.96 6.58
CA THR A 367 -37.74 8.44 5.34
C THR A 367 -37.45 9.34 4.15
N ASP A 368 -36.22 9.83 3.97
CA ASP A 368 -35.87 10.56 2.74
C ASP A 368 -35.48 9.59 1.60
N PRO A 369 -36.33 9.45 0.55
CA PRO A 369 -36.02 8.65 -0.63
C PRO A 369 -34.86 9.19 -1.47
N ALA A 370 -34.30 10.39 -1.22
CA ALA A 370 -33.16 10.93 -1.94
C ALA A 370 -31.82 10.27 -1.55
N ALA A 371 -31.57 10.05 -0.25
CA ALA A 371 -30.38 9.34 0.24
C ALA A 371 -30.38 7.85 -0.18
N ALA A 372 -31.56 7.22 -0.18
CA ALA A 372 -31.75 5.88 -0.74
C ALA A 372 -31.49 5.84 -2.27
N ARG A 373 -31.79 6.92 -3.00
CA ARG A 373 -31.50 7.07 -4.43
C ARG A 373 -30.01 7.31 -4.71
N GLN A 374 -29.30 8.07 -3.89
CA GLN A 374 -27.85 8.24 -4.00
C GLN A 374 -27.10 6.94 -3.69
N LEU A 375 -27.51 6.19 -2.67
CA LEU A 375 -26.97 4.85 -2.39
C LEU A 375 -27.32 3.86 -3.50
N ALA A 376 -28.53 3.90 -4.05
CA ALA A 376 -28.91 3.07 -5.21
C ALA A 376 -28.16 3.46 -6.49
N ALA A 377 -27.74 4.71 -6.66
CA ALA A 377 -26.89 5.15 -7.77
C ALA A 377 -25.45 4.66 -7.62
N VAL A 378 -24.87 4.78 -6.41
CA VAL A 378 -23.54 4.21 -6.06
C VAL A 378 -23.52 2.68 -6.25
N LEU A 379 -24.61 2.00 -5.92
CA LEU A 379 -24.73 0.55 -6.07
C LEU A 379 -25.01 0.11 -7.52
N ARG A 380 -25.75 0.88 -8.33
CA ARG A 380 -25.91 0.64 -9.78
C ARG A 380 -24.60 0.82 -10.56
N GLU A 381 -23.70 1.70 -10.10
CA GLU A 381 -22.38 1.85 -10.74
C GLU A 381 -21.42 0.68 -10.46
N CYS A 382 -21.61 -0.03 -9.35
CA CYS A 382 -20.91 -1.30 -9.09
C CYS A 382 -21.40 -2.44 -10.00
N GLU A 383 -22.67 -2.44 -10.42
CA GLU A 383 -23.22 -3.40 -11.39
C GLU A 383 -22.65 -3.20 -12.81
N LEU A 384 -22.38 -1.95 -13.22
CA LEU A 384 -21.69 -1.62 -14.47
C LEU A 384 -20.25 -2.16 -14.54
N PHE A 385 -19.58 -2.33 -13.38
CA PHE A 385 -18.25 -2.94 -13.31
C PHE A 385 -18.26 -4.46 -13.55
N ARG A 386 -19.40 -5.14 -13.33
CA ARG A 386 -19.60 -6.57 -13.64
C ARG A 386 -20.05 -6.80 -15.09
N SER A 387 -20.83 -5.91 -15.69
CA SER A 387 -21.44 -6.14 -17.01
C SER A 387 -20.54 -5.84 -18.20
N GLU A 388 -19.48 -5.01 -18.06
CA GLU A 388 -18.55 -4.70 -19.17
C GLU A 388 -17.37 -5.68 -19.35
N GLY A 389 -17.46 -6.91 -18.81
CA GLY A 389 -16.58 -8.00 -19.25
C GLY A 389 -15.08 -7.84 -18.94
N PHE A 390 -14.71 -7.02 -17.96
CA PHE A 390 -13.30 -6.84 -17.57
C PHE A 390 -12.68 -8.08 -16.89
N LEU A 391 -13.51 -9.03 -16.44
CA LEU A 391 -13.08 -10.34 -15.95
C LEU A 391 -13.10 -11.44 -17.02
N SER A 392 -13.64 -11.23 -18.23
CA SER A 392 -13.71 -12.29 -19.26
C SER A 392 -12.63 -12.22 -20.34
N GLN A 393 -11.87 -11.13 -20.44
CA GLN A 393 -10.78 -11.02 -21.43
C GLN A 393 -9.41 -11.50 -20.92
N THR A 394 -9.24 -11.77 -19.63
CA THR A 394 -7.99 -12.35 -19.09
C THR A 394 -7.98 -13.87 -18.98
N ASP A 395 -9.12 -14.53 -19.24
CA ASP A 395 -9.26 -15.99 -19.19
C ASP A 395 -9.16 -16.68 -20.57
N LYS A 396 -8.70 -15.97 -21.61
CA LYS A 396 -8.07 -16.66 -22.73
C LYS A 396 -6.67 -17.07 -22.28
N PRO A 397 -6.31 -18.37 -22.28
CA PRO A 397 -4.96 -18.79 -21.95
C PRO A 397 -4.02 -18.15 -22.97
N LEU A 398 -3.41 -17.02 -22.59
CA LEU A 398 -2.29 -16.44 -23.28
C LEU A 398 -1.28 -17.57 -23.41
N ASN A 399 -0.96 -17.91 -24.66
CA ASN A 399 -0.07 -18.99 -25.04
C ASN A 399 1.36 -18.64 -24.56
N LYS A 400 1.60 -18.70 -23.24
CA LYS A 400 2.84 -18.35 -22.50
C LYS A 400 3.91 -19.43 -22.66
N ALA A 401 3.93 -20.13 -23.79
CA ALA A 401 4.94 -21.12 -24.11
C ALA A 401 6.29 -20.49 -24.49
N LYS A 402 6.31 -19.22 -24.92
CA LYS A 402 7.50 -18.62 -25.54
C LYS A 402 8.54 -18.04 -24.58
N ASP A 403 8.28 -17.95 -23.28
CA ASP A 403 9.17 -17.18 -22.38
C ASP A 403 9.44 -17.85 -21.01
N ARG A 404 9.50 -19.18 -20.99
CA ARG A 404 9.84 -19.92 -19.77
C ARG A 404 11.37 -20.05 -19.63
N ARG A 405 11.95 -19.30 -18.69
CA ARG A 405 13.35 -19.45 -18.25
C ARG A 405 13.48 -20.49 -17.15
N CYS A 406 14.60 -21.22 -17.09
CA CYS A 406 14.91 -22.14 -16.00
C CYS A 406 15.03 -21.38 -14.66
N ARG A 407 14.37 -21.87 -13.60
CA ARG A 407 14.41 -21.22 -12.27
C ARG A 407 15.80 -21.20 -11.63
N TYR A 408 16.67 -22.13 -12.03
CA TYR A 408 17.96 -22.37 -11.37
C TYR A 408 19.15 -21.75 -12.10
N CYS A 409 19.06 -21.55 -13.43
CA CYS A 409 20.17 -21.01 -14.22
C CYS A 409 19.78 -19.81 -15.12
N GLY A 410 18.49 -19.46 -15.21
CA GLY A 410 18.02 -18.32 -16.01
C GLY A 410 17.99 -18.53 -17.53
N GLN A 411 18.47 -19.67 -18.05
CA GLN A 411 18.47 -19.96 -19.49
C GLN A 411 17.04 -20.20 -20.02
N GLY A 412 16.71 -19.58 -21.16
CA GLY A 412 15.44 -19.75 -21.87
C GLY A 412 15.63 -20.55 -23.17
N GLY A 413 14.67 -21.41 -23.50
CA GLY A 413 14.68 -22.21 -24.73
C GLY A 413 13.30 -22.83 -24.99
N ILE A 414 12.85 -22.78 -26.24
CA ILE A 414 11.56 -23.33 -26.68
C ILE A 414 11.78 -24.83 -26.93
N GLY A 415 11.43 -25.65 -25.93
CA GLY A 415 11.51 -27.11 -25.99
C GLY A 415 12.37 -27.68 -24.87
N LYS A 416 11.82 -28.61 -24.09
CA LYS A 416 12.44 -29.28 -22.92
C LYS A 416 12.61 -28.45 -21.63
N TRP A 417 11.87 -27.35 -21.44
CA TRP A 417 11.93 -26.54 -20.19
C TRP A 417 11.75 -27.36 -18.89
N LYS A 418 10.80 -28.31 -18.88
CA LYS A 418 10.56 -29.18 -17.71
C LYS A 418 11.78 -30.06 -17.39
N GLU A 419 12.37 -30.65 -18.42
CA GLU A 419 13.55 -31.51 -18.30
C GLU A 419 14.78 -30.72 -17.87
N HIS A 420 15.01 -29.54 -18.47
CA HIS A 420 16.11 -28.66 -18.09
C HIS A 420 15.98 -28.17 -16.64
N ASN A 421 14.78 -27.82 -16.18
CA ASN A 421 14.53 -27.48 -14.77
C ASN A 421 14.83 -28.65 -13.82
N ARG A 422 14.46 -29.88 -14.21
CA ARG A 422 14.73 -31.09 -13.43
C ARG A 422 16.24 -31.36 -13.34
N GLN A 423 16.97 -31.21 -14.44
CA GLN A 423 18.42 -31.36 -14.47
C GLN A 423 19.14 -30.28 -13.65
N CYS A 424 18.71 -29.02 -13.71
CA CYS A 424 19.29 -27.98 -12.89
C CYS A 424 18.98 -28.15 -11.40
N ALA A 425 17.77 -28.59 -11.04
CA ALA A 425 17.42 -28.93 -9.67
C ALA A 425 18.33 -30.05 -9.12
N ALA A 426 18.52 -31.12 -9.89
CA ALA A 426 19.41 -32.22 -9.51
C ALA A 426 20.87 -31.77 -9.33
N LYS A 427 21.37 -30.90 -10.22
CA LYS A 427 22.71 -30.31 -10.08
C LYS A 427 22.87 -29.45 -8.82
N GLN A 428 21.84 -28.69 -8.46
CA GLN A 428 21.86 -27.88 -7.23
C GLN A 428 21.81 -28.76 -5.97
N ALA A 429 20.95 -29.80 -5.97
CA ALA A 429 20.89 -30.77 -4.88
C ALA A 429 22.24 -31.50 -4.69
N ALA A 430 22.89 -31.93 -5.77
CA ALA A 430 24.21 -32.57 -5.71
C ALA A 430 25.30 -31.62 -5.16
N LYS A 431 25.25 -30.32 -5.52
CA LYS A 431 26.16 -29.31 -4.96
C LYS A 431 25.94 -29.10 -3.47
N ALA A 432 24.68 -29.07 -3.02
CA ALA A 432 24.34 -28.95 -1.60
C ALA A 432 24.85 -30.17 -0.81
N ALA A 433 24.56 -31.39 -1.28
CA ALA A 433 25.03 -32.62 -0.65
C ALA A 433 26.57 -32.68 -0.56
N LYS A 434 27.29 -32.26 -1.63
CA LYS A 434 28.76 -32.20 -1.60
C LYS A 434 29.29 -31.18 -0.60
N LYS A 435 28.58 -30.05 -0.41
CA LYS A 435 28.94 -29.03 0.58
C LYS A 435 28.73 -29.54 2.00
N GLU A 436 27.62 -30.24 2.27
CA GLU A 436 27.34 -30.86 3.56
C GLU A 436 28.35 -31.96 3.89
N ALA A 437 28.68 -32.84 2.94
CA ALA A 437 29.70 -33.86 3.12
C ALA A 437 31.07 -33.25 3.44
N LYS A 438 31.47 -32.18 2.75
CA LYS A 438 32.72 -31.47 3.04
C LYS A 438 32.72 -30.83 4.43
N ALA A 439 31.58 -30.28 4.86
CA ALA A 439 31.43 -29.73 6.20
C ALA A 439 31.51 -30.81 7.29
N ALA A 440 30.93 -31.98 7.04
CA ALA A 440 30.99 -33.12 7.96
C ALA A 440 32.43 -33.65 8.12
N VAL A 441 33.20 -33.77 7.03
CA VAL A 441 34.62 -34.16 7.09
C VAL A 441 35.44 -33.14 7.88
N ALA A 442 35.27 -31.84 7.59
CA ALA A 442 35.97 -30.79 8.33
C ALA A 442 35.61 -30.78 9.84
N ALA A 443 34.36 -31.08 10.18
CA ALA A 443 33.94 -31.21 11.57
C ALA A 443 34.54 -32.43 12.26
N ALA A 444 34.68 -33.57 11.56
CA ALA A 444 35.31 -34.76 12.09
C ALA A 444 36.82 -34.56 12.33
N GLU A 445 37.52 -33.90 11.40
CA GLU A 445 38.94 -33.56 11.57
C GLU A 445 39.17 -32.63 12.77
N ALA A 446 38.26 -31.67 13.01
CA ALA A 446 38.36 -30.73 14.14
C ALA A 446 38.14 -31.37 15.52
N VAL A 447 37.55 -32.57 15.59
CA VAL A 447 37.34 -33.31 16.85
C VAL A 447 38.46 -34.32 17.13
N GLY A 448 39.25 -34.67 16.12
CA GLY A 448 40.30 -35.69 16.19
C GLY A 448 41.73 -35.16 16.35
N GLY A 449 41.94 -33.84 16.42
CA GLY A 449 43.23 -33.20 16.70
C GLY A 449 43.16 -32.36 17.96
#